data_AF-A0A8S3H9I2-F1
#
_entry.id   AF-A0A8S3H9I2-F1
#
_cell.length_a   1.000
_cell.length_b   1.000
_cell.length_c   1.000
_cell.angle_alpha   90.00
_cell.angle_beta   90.00
_cell.angle_gamma   90.00
#
_symmetry.space_group_name_H-M   'P 1'
#
loop_
_entity.id
_entity.type
_entity.pdbx_description
1 polymer ?
#
loop_
_entity_poly.entity_id
_entity_poly.type
_entity_poly.pdbx_seq_one_letter_code
_entity_poly.pdbx_strand_id
1 'polypeptide(L)'
;MSLYLITEAFRKLGSPDIKNDDFYDRLSRKYSLILLGISFLIISTSTFVGQPINCYTQNIPGSYVGYVNSVCWIESSYYLPMDKPLPTRTEKDPVKILYYQWIPFILLSMMFFFYIPGFLWRNLNKSCGINTKMITKMVSDLDQLDSEKREKAIRTLAKHIDRALAYHRDYDHGL
;
A
#
# COMPACT_ATOMS: atom_id res chain seq x y z
N MET A 1 10.06 13.80 10.41
CA MET A 1 8.68 13.86 9.88
C MET A 1 8.28 12.60 9.09
N SER A 2 9.10 12.14 8.12
CA SER A 2 8.79 10.93 7.33
C SER A 2 8.72 9.63 8.16
N LEU A 3 9.65 9.42 9.11
CA LEU A 3 9.62 8.26 10.01
C LEU A 3 8.38 8.19 10.91
N TYR A 4 7.84 9.34 11.35
CA TYR A 4 6.66 9.41 12.21
C TYR A 4 5.39 8.99 11.46
N LEU A 5 5.26 9.40 10.19
CA LEU A 5 4.15 8.95 9.33
C LEU A 5 4.21 7.45 9.05
N ILE A 6 5.41 6.92 8.87
CA ILE A 6 5.62 5.48 8.64
C ILE A 6 5.28 4.69 9.91
N THR A 7 5.76 5.09 11.08
CA THR A 7 5.42 4.42 12.35
C THR A 7 3.94 4.56 12.71
N GLU A 8 3.32 5.71 12.44
CA GLU A 8 1.87 5.92 12.60
C GLU A 8 1.06 5.03 11.64
N ALA A 9 1.53 4.85 10.40
CA ALA A 9 0.91 3.97 9.41
C ALA A 9 1.01 2.49 9.82
N PHE A 10 2.18 2.04 10.29
CA PHE A 10 2.36 0.69 10.85
C PHE A 10 1.52 0.47 12.11
N ARG A 11 1.46 1.46 13.01
CA ARG A 11 0.61 1.41 14.22
C ARG A 11 -0.87 1.34 13.88
N LYS A 12 -1.32 2.07 12.84
CA LYS A 12 -2.70 2.00 12.32
C LYS A 12 -3.00 0.72 11.54
N LEU A 13 -2.00 0.09 10.93
CA LEU A 13 -2.11 -1.26 10.34
C LEU A 13 -2.32 -2.33 11.42
N GLY A 14 -1.66 -2.15 12.57
CA GLY A 14 -1.76 -3.01 13.75
C GLY A 14 -2.94 -2.72 14.68
N SER A 15 -3.71 -1.64 14.44
CA SER A 15 -4.91 -1.35 15.23
C SER A 15 -5.87 -2.55 15.16
N PRO A 16 -6.39 -3.03 16.30
CA PRO A 16 -7.34 -4.13 16.33
C PRO A 16 -8.55 -3.79 15.45
N ASP A 17 -9.09 -4.83 14.80
CA ASP A 17 -10.19 -4.74 13.84
C ASP A 17 -11.28 -3.81 14.37
N ILE A 18 -11.55 -2.76 13.60
CA ILE A 18 -12.84 -2.11 13.69
C ILE A 18 -13.80 -3.17 13.15
N LYS A 19 -14.82 -3.55 13.93
CA LYS A 19 -15.84 -4.58 13.61
C LYS A 19 -16.63 -4.33 12.29
N ASN A 20 -16.17 -3.41 11.43
CA ASN A 20 -16.78 -2.93 10.19
C ASN A 20 -15.94 -3.22 8.95
N ASP A 21 -14.79 -3.89 9.08
CA ASP A 21 -13.96 -4.24 7.93
C ASP A 21 -14.33 -5.65 7.44
N ASP A 22 -14.90 -5.73 6.24
CA ASP A 22 -15.21 -6.99 5.56
C ASP A 22 -13.92 -7.75 5.19
N PHE A 23 -14.05 -9.03 4.87
CA PHE A 23 -12.91 -9.86 4.46
C PHE A 23 -12.13 -9.23 3.29
N TYR A 24 -12.84 -8.70 2.29
CA TYR A 24 -12.25 -8.05 1.12
C TYR A 24 -11.50 -6.76 1.47
N ASP A 25 -12.01 -5.97 2.42
CA ASP A 25 -11.33 -4.78 2.91
C ASP A 25 -10.04 -5.12 3.64
N ARG A 26 -10.05 -6.23 4.40
CA ARG A 26 -8.84 -6.73 5.07
C ARG A 26 -7.82 -7.22 4.06
N LEU A 27 -8.26 -7.96 3.04
CA LEU A 27 -7.41 -8.46 1.95
C LEU A 27 -6.64 -7.32 1.29
N SER A 28 -7.37 -6.33 0.79
CA SER A 28 -6.81 -5.21 0.05
C SER A 28 -5.99 -4.26 0.93
N ARG A 29 -6.52 -3.84 2.08
CA ARG A 29 -5.90 -2.78 2.89
C ARG A 29 -4.83 -3.30 3.84
N LYS A 30 -4.92 -4.55 4.31
CA LYS A 30 -4.00 -5.08 5.35
C LYS A 30 -3.05 -6.09 4.75
N TYR A 31 -3.58 -7.16 4.13
CA TYR A 31 -2.74 -8.25 3.64
C TYR A 31 -1.90 -7.84 2.44
N SER A 32 -2.47 -7.14 1.45
CA SER A 32 -1.69 -6.63 0.30
C SER A 32 -0.60 -5.64 0.72
N LEU A 33 -0.88 -4.73 1.66
CA LEU A 33 0.16 -3.81 2.18
C LEU A 33 1.29 -4.55 2.91
N ILE A 34 0.98 -5.57 3.72
CA ILE A 34 1.99 -6.37 4.41
C ILE A 34 2.85 -7.14 3.40
N LEU A 35 2.22 -7.79 2.42
CA LEU A 35 2.92 -8.55 1.38
C LEU A 35 3.85 -7.64 0.58
N LEU A 36 3.34 -6.51 0.08
CA LEU A 36 4.13 -5.54 -0.67
C LEU A 36 5.25 -4.93 0.19
N GLY A 37 4.99 -4.69 1.48
CA GLY A 37 6.00 -4.19 2.42
C GLY A 37 7.15 -5.18 2.63
N ILE A 38 6.86 -6.47 2.79
CA ILE A 38 7.88 -7.52 2.90
C ILE A 38 8.68 -7.62 1.60
N SER A 39 8.00 -7.67 0.45
CA SER A 39 8.67 -7.70 -0.86
C SER A 39 9.57 -6.47 -1.07
N PHE A 40 9.09 -5.28 -0.70
CA PHE A 40 9.87 -4.05 -0.77
C PHE A 40 11.13 -4.11 0.10
N LEU A 41 11.02 -4.61 1.33
CA LEU A 41 12.18 -4.74 2.23
C LEU A 41 13.22 -5.71 1.65
N ILE A 42 12.80 -6.88 1.19
CA ILE A 42 13.71 -7.89 0.61
C ILE A 42 14.46 -7.31 -0.60
N ILE A 43 13.72 -6.72 -1.55
CA ILE A 43 14.29 -6.18 -2.80
C ILE A 43 15.16 -4.95 -2.52
N SER A 44 14.76 -4.08 -1.59
CA SER A 44 15.55 -2.89 -1.25
C SER A 44 16.86 -3.28 -0.59
N THR A 45 16.85 -4.27 0.31
CA THR A 45 18.10 -4.75 0.91
C THR A 45 19.05 -5.33 -0.13
N SER A 46 18.56 -6.14 -1.08
CA SER A 46 19.43 -6.69 -2.13
C SER A 46 19.95 -5.63 -3.10
N THR A 47 19.17 -4.58 -3.36
CA THR A 47 19.51 -3.55 -4.37
C THR A 47 20.40 -2.44 -3.81
N PHE A 48 20.17 -1.98 -2.56
CA PHE A 48 20.88 -0.85 -1.96
C PHE A 48 22.05 -1.25 -1.06
N VAL A 49 21.95 -2.39 -0.36
CA VAL A 49 22.98 -2.86 0.58
C VAL A 49 23.82 -3.96 -0.05
N GLY A 50 23.21 -4.78 -0.92
CA GLY A 50 23.87 -5.83 -1.67
C GLY A 50 24.60 -5.34 -2.92
N GLN A 51 25.13 -6.30 -3.68
CA GLN A 51 25.66 -6.08 -5.02
C GLN A 51 24.55 -6.41 -6.04
N PRO A 52 23.89 -5.42 -6.66
CA PRO A 52 22.77 -5.67 -7.56
C PRO A 52 23.19 -6.36 -8.86
N ILE A 53 24.43 -6.16 -9.28
CA ILE A 53 25.04 -6.80 -10.44
C ILE A 53 26.54 -6.99 -10.22
N ASN A 54 27.08 -8.09 -10.74
CA ASN A 54 28.52 -8.38 -10.78
C ASN A 54 28.93 -8.51 -12.24
N CYS A 55 29.76 -7.59 -12.70
CA CYS A 55 30.19 -7.55 -14.09
C CYS A 55 31.55 -8.23 -14.23
N TYR A 56 31.74 -8.87 -15.38
CA TYR A 56 32.96 -9.62 -15.65
C TYR A 56 34.11 -8.67 -15.95
N THR A 57 35.13 -8.65 -15.09
CA THR A 57 36.28 -7.75 -15.23
C THR A 57 37.57 -8.56 -15.36
N GLN A 58 38.05 -8.78 -16.59
CA GLN A 58 39.43 -9.24 -16.82
C GLN A 58 40.37 -8.03 -16.89
N ASN A 59 41.57 -8.15 -16.30
CA ASN A 59 42.65 -7.16 -16.35
C ASN A 59 42.39 -5.81 -15.66
N ILE A 60 41.42 -5.72 -14.75
CA ILE A 60 41.17 -4.51 -13.95
C ILE A 60 41.64 -4.73 -12.50
N PRO A 61 42.31 -3.77 -11.84
CA PRO A 61 42.69 -3.90 -10.44
C PRO A 61 41.45 -4.05 -9.55
N GLY A 62 41.54 -4.87 -8.50
CA GLY A 62 40.43 -5.15 -7.59
C GLY A 62 39.78 -3.90 -6.98
N SER A 63 40.53 -2.81 -6.82
CA SER A 63 40.04 -1.52 -6.33
C SER A 63 38.98 -0.88 -7.22
N TYR A 64 38.98 -1.16 -8.52
CA TYR A 64 38.03 -0.57 -9.47
C TYR A 64 36.81 -1.45 -9.74
N VAL A 65 36.78 -2.69 -9.23
CA VAL A 65 35.67 -3.62 -9.47
C VAL A 65 34.34 -3.05 -8.98
N GLY A 66 34.33 -2.40 -7.80
CA GLY A 66 33.13 -1.73 -7.28
C GLY A 66 32.64 -0.57 -8.16
N TYR A 67 33.58 0.18 -8.76
CA TYR A 67 33.24 1.24 -9.71
C TYR A 67 32.65 0.66 -11.00
N VAL A 68 33.27 -0.38 -11.56
CA VAL A 68 32.77 -1.03 -12.78
C VAL A 68 31.38 -1.60 -12.56
N ASN A 69 31.12 -2.27 -11.44
CA ASN A 69 29.80 -2.79 -11.10
C ASN A 69 28.75 -1.66 -10.99
N SER A 70 29.11 -0.52 -10.41
CA SER A 70 28.20 0.63 -10.29
C SER A 70 27.87 1.24 -11.64
N VAL A 71 28.88 1.40 -12.52
CA VAL A 71 28.67 1.88 -13.90
C VAL A 71 27.77 0.91 -14.66
N CYS A 72 28.06 -0.39 -14.57
CA CYS A 72 27.30 -1.46 -15.21
C CYS A 72 25.84 -1.54 -14.70
N TRP A 73 25.59 -1.13 -13.46
CA TRP A 73 24.25 -1.05 -12.88
C TRP A 73 23.46 0.18 -13.36
N ILE A 74 24.10 1.35 -13.43
CA ILE A 74 23.45 2.61 -13.81
C ILE A 74 23.21 2.66 -15.31
N GLU A 75 24.20 2.23 -16.10
CA GLU A 75 24.09 2.10 -17.54
C GLU A 75 23.14 0.97 -17.90
N SER A 76 22.39 1.17 -18.99
CA SER A 76 21.41 0.16 -19.40
C SER A 76 22.11 -1.06 -19.99
N SER A 77 21.80 -2.24 -19.46
CA SER A 77 22.24 -3.51 -20.04
C SER A 77 21.32 -3.96 -21.17
N TYR A 78 21.81 -4.84 -22.04
CA TYR A 78 20.99 -5.49 -23.06
C TYR A 78 21.35 -6.97 -23.13
N TYR A 79 20.39 -7.78 -23.57
CA TYR A 79 20.62 -9.21 -23.77
C TYR A 79 21.23 -9.46 -25.16
N LEU A 80 22.33 -10.19 -25.21
CA LEU A 80 22.95 -10.65 -26.45
C LEU A 80 23.00 -12.20 -26.44
N PRO A 81 22.37 -12.88 -27.41
CA PRO A 81 22.54 -14.33 -27.57
C PRO A 81 24.00 -14.67 -27.86
N MET A 82 24.51 -15.76 -27.28
CA MET A 82 25.92 -16.17 -27.44
C MET A 82 26.32 -16.46 -28.89
N ASP A 83 25.36 -16.82 -29.75
CA ASP A 83 25.60 -17.18 -31.15
C ASP A 83 25.71 -15.95 -32.08
N LYS A 84 25.48 -14.73 -31.56
CA LYS A 84 25.51 -13.50 -32.36
C LYS A 84 26.79 -12.71 -32.11
N PRO A 85 27.42 -12.14 -33.15
CA PRO A 85 28.54 -11.23 -32.97
C PRO A 85 28.09 -9.95 -32.24
N LEU A 86 29.06 -9.25 -31.65
CA LEU A 86 28.81 -7.95 -31.02
C LEU A 86 28.25 -6.97 -32.06
N PRO A 87 27.19 -6.20 -31.73
CA PRO A 87 26.58 -5.27 -32.66
C PRO A 87 27.59 -4.20 -33.06
N THR A 88 27.64 -3.91 -34.37
CA THR A 88 28.48 -2.82 -34.90
C THR A 88 27.73 -1.49 -34.75
N ARG A 89 28.44 -0.36 -34.67
CA ARG A 89 27.88 0.99 -34.41
C ARG A 89 26.76 1.45 -35.37
N THR A 90 26.62 0.78 -36.51
CA THR A 90 25.60 1.02 -37.54
C THR A 90 24.32 0.21 -37.35
N GLU A 91 24.32 -0.77 -36.46
CA GLU A 91 23.18 -1.64 -36.19
C GLU A 91 22.22 -1.00 -35.18
N LYS A 92 20.94 -1.37 -35.27
CA LYS A 92 19.88 -0.80 -34.42
C LYS A 92 20.17 -1.10 -32.94
N ASP A 93 20.06 -0.08 -32.09
CA ASP A 93 20.30 -0.23 -30.66
C ASP A 93 19.48 -1.40 -30.08
N PRO A 94 20.11 -2.33 -29.35
CA PRO A 94 19.42 -3.45 -28.76
C PRO A 94 18.44 -2.98 -27.67
N VAL A 95 17.41 -3.79 -27.40
CA VAL A 95 16.44 -3.49 -26.34
C VAL A 95 17.15 -3.47 -24.99
N LYS A 96 17.15 -2.29 -24.36
CA LYS A 96 17.79 -2.02 -23.08
C LYS A 96 16.89 -2.45 -21.92
N ILE A 97 17.50 -2.96 -20.86
CA ILE A 97 16.84 -3.47 -19.66
C ILE A 97 17.12 -2.49 -18.50
N LEU A 98 16.13 -1.65 -18.18
CA LEU A 98 16.23 -0.67 -17.07
C LEU A 98 15.25 -0.93 -15.92
N TYR A 99 14.33 -1.89 -16.05
CA TYR A 99 13.20 -2.00 -15.12
C TYR A 99 13.63 -2.36 -13.69
N TYR A 100 14.75 -3.07 -13.51
CA TYR A 100 15.24 -3.50 -12.18
C TYR A 100 15.49 -2.34 -11.22
N GLN A 101 15.96 -1.20 -11.73
CA GLN A 101 16.19 0.01 -10.94
C GLN A 101 14.88 0.59 -10.38
N TRP A 102 13.76 0.39 -11.08
CA TRP A 102 12.47 1.01 -10.75
C TRP A 102 11.58 0.16 -9.85
N ILE A 103 11.87 -1.14 -9.70
CA ILE A 103 11.06 -2.07 -8.90
C ILE A 103 10.82 -1.55 -7.47
N PRO A 104 11.83 -1.07 -6.71
CA PRO A 104 11.59 -0.58 -5.35
C PRO A 104 10.62 0.60 -5.30
N PHE A 105 10.71 1.52 -6.28
CA PHE A 105 9.84 2.69 -6.37
C PHE A 105 8.41 2.31 -6.75
N ILE A 106 8.24 1.35 -7.67
CA ILE A 106 6.93 0.82 -8.06
C ILE A 106 6.25 0.15 -6.87
N LEU A 107 6.98 -0.65 -6.08
CA LEU A 107 6.43 -1.31 -4.89
C LEU A 107 5.97 -0.30 -3.83
N LEU A 108 6.75 0.77 -3.60
CA LEU A 108 6.33 1.87 -2.72
C LEU A 108 5.08 2.57 -3.24
N SER A 109 5.02 2.82 -4.54
CA SER A 109 3.86 3.44 -5.19
C SER A 109 2.61 2.56 -5.04
N MET A 110 2.72 1.26 -5.28
CA MET A 110 1.63 0.30 -5.06
C MET A 110 1.16 0.32 -3.60
N MET A 111 2.09 0.27 -2.64
CA MET A 111 1.77 0.36 -1.21
C MET A 111 1.00 1.66 -0.89
N PHE A 112 1.38 2.78 -1.50
CA PHE A 112 0.66 4.03 -1.34
C PHE A 112 -0.78 3.94 -1.90
N PHE A 113 -0.97 3.43 -3.10
CA PHE A 113 -2.30 3.31 -3.72
C PHE A 113 -3.26 2.39 -2.94
N PHE A 114 -2.78 1.28 -2.37
CA PHE A 114 -3.59 0.41 -1.52
C PHE A 114 -3.96 1.05 -0.17
N TYR A 115 -3.20 2.05 0.28
CA TYR A 115 -3.50 2.79 1.51
C TYR A 115 -4.56 3.90 1.32
N ILE A 116 -4.59 4.55 0.15
CA ILE A 116 -5.51 5.66 -0.17
C ILE A 116 -6.99 5.34 0.14
N PRO A 117 -7.61 4.25 -0.34
CA PRO A 117 -9.04 4.04 -0.16
C PRO A 117 -9.43 3.97 1.32
N GLY A 118 -8.63 3.28 2.14
CA GLY A 118 -8.85 3.23 3.59
C GLY A 118 -8.64 4.57 4.29
N PHE A 119 -7.66 5.35 3.82
CA PHE A 119 -7.45 6.72 4.32
C PHE A 119 -8.64 7.62 3.97
N LEU A 120 -9.08 7.63 2.71
CA LEU A 120 -10.24 8.40 2.26
C LEU A 120 -11.50 8.01 3.03
N TRP A 121 -11.79 6.72 3.13
CA TRP A 121 -12.94 6.23 3.89
C TRP A 121 -12.96 6.76 5.33
N ARG A 122 -11.82 6.71 6.03
CA ARG A 122 -11.71 7.18 7.42
C ARG A 122 -11.88 8.69 7.55
N ASN A 123 -11.40 9.48 6.60
CA ASN A 123 -11.55 10.93 6.64
C ASN A 123 -12.98 11.34 6.29
N LEU A 124 -13.57 10.75 5.26
CA LEU A 124 -14.96 11.02 4.86
C LEU A 124 -15.96 10.59 5.95
N ASN A 125 -15.77 9.43 6.58
CA ASN A 125 -16.63 8.98 7.68
C ASN A 125 -16.60 9.92 8.89
N LYS A 126 -15.48 10.61 9.15
CA LYS A 126 -15.43 11.63 10.21
C LYS A 126 -16.27 12.86 9.85
N SER A 127 -16.22 13.27 8.59
CA SER A 127 -16.95 14.44 8.09
C SER A 127 -18.47 14.22 8.04
N CYS A 128 -18.94 12.99 7.84
CA CYS A 128 -20.38 12.68 7.77
C CYS A 128 -21.13 12.85 9.11
N GLY A 129 -20.45 13.06 10.24
CA GLY A 129 -21.07 13.27 11.56
C GLY A 129 -21.75 12.02 12.17
N ILE A 130 -21.87 10.93 11.41
CA ILE A 130 -22.44 9.66 11.84
C ILE A 130 -21.30 8.72 12.27
N ASN A 131 -21.29 8.32 13.54
CA ASN A 131 -20.29 7.37 14.04
C ASN A 131 -20.65 5.93 13.59
N THR A 132 -20.23 5.58 12.37
CA THR A 132 -20.49 4.27 11.77
C THR A 132 -19.96 3.10 12.62
N LYS A 133 -18.93 3.31 13.44
CA LYS A 133 -18.40 2.30 14.38
C LYS A 133 -19.34 2.02 15.55
N MET A 134 -20.07 3.03 16.00
CA MET A 134 -21.02 2.90 17.10
C MET A 134 -22.26 2.13 16.64
N ILE A 135 -22.76 2.45 15.45
CA ILE A 135 -23.93 1.79 14.85
C ILE A 135 -23.67 0.31 14.65
N THR A 136 -22.58 -0.05 13.98
CA THR A 136 -22.22 -1.46 13.74
C THR A 136 -21.92 -2.23 15.01
N LYS A 137 -21.32 -1.59 16.03
CA LYS A 137 -21.14 -2.22 17.34
C LYS A 137 -22.50 -2.53 17.98
N MET A 138 -23.41 -1.55 18.01
CA MET A 138 -24.76 -1.76 18.52
C MET A 138 -25.49 -2.87 17.77
N VAL A 139 -25.42 -2.88 16.43
CA VAL A 139 -26.03 -3.91 15.58
C VAL A 139 -25.44 -5.29 15.86
N SER A 140 -24.11 -5.40 16.02
CA SER A 140 -23.46 -6.66 16.36
C SER A 140 -23.83 -7.14 17.76
N ASP A 141 -24.06 -6.22 18.70
CA ASP A 141 -24.45 -6.58 20.06
C ASP A 141 -25.92 -7.04 20.11
N LEU A 142 -26.80 -6.58 19.19
CA LEU A 142 -28.21 -6.99 19.11
C LEU A 142 -28.41 -8.51 19.03
N ASP A 143 -27.48 -9.23 18.41
CA ASP A 143 -27.57 -10.68 18.22
C ASP A 143 -27.41 -11.45 19.54
N GLN A 144 -26.79 -10.82 20.54
CA GLN A 144 -26.58 -11.38 21.88
C GLN A 144 -27.65 -10.94 22.89
N LEU A 145 -28.58 -10.05 22.48
CA LEU A 145 -29.63 -9.54 23.36
C LEU A 145 -30.89 -10.41 23.30
N ASP A 146 -31.52 -10.56 24.46
CA ASP A 146 -32.84 -11.18 24.59
C ASP A 146 -33.94 -10.38 23.85
N SER A 147 -35.03 -11.05 23.46
CA SER A 147 -36.04 -10.53 22.51
C SER A 147 -36.60 -9.15 22.90
N GLU A 148 -36.94 -8.94 24.18
CA GLU A 148 -37.45 -7.65 24.67
C GLU A 148 -36.39 -6.54 24.65
N LYS A 149 -35.14 -6.86 24.98
CA LYS A 149 -34.04 -5.88 25.01
C LYS A 149 -33.60 -5.52 23.59
N ARG A 150 -33.64 -6.49 22.67
CA ARG A 150 -33.35 -6.32 21.25
C ARG A 150 -34.31 -5.32 20.61
N GLU A 151 -35.61 -5.41 20.90
CA GLU A 151 -36.60 -4.46 20.34
C GLU A 151 -36.36 -3.02 20.84
N LYS A 152 -36.04 -2.84 22.12
CA LYS A 152 -35.70 -1.53 22.70
C LYS A 152 -34.43 -0.95 22.08
N ALA A 153 -33.40 -1.78 21.85
CA ALA A 153 -32.15 -1.37 21.23
C ALA A 153 -32.35 -0.99 19.74
N ILE A 154 -33.15 -1.76 18.98
CA ILE A 154 -33.52 -1.43 17.59
C ILE A 154 -34.25 -0.09 17.53
N ARG A 155 -35.23 0.14 18.40
CA ARG A 155 -35.96 1.43 18.47
C ARG A 155 -35.03 2.60 18.79
N THR A 156 -34.02 2.38 19.64
CA THR A 156 -33.02 3.40 19.99
C THR A 156 -32.09 3.69 18.82
N LEU A 157 -31.63 2.66 18.11
CA LEU A 157 -30.80 2.77 16.91
C LEU A 157 -31.55 3.52 15.79
N ALA A 158 -32.80 3.15 15.52
CA ALA A 158 -33.64 3.79 14.53
C ALA A 158 -33.81 5.29 14.81
N LYS A 159 -34.09 5.67 16.07
CA LYS A 159 -34.17 7.08 16.48
C LYS A 159 -32.85 7.83 16.28
N HIS A 160 -31.70 7.18 16.47
CA HIS A 160 -30.40 7.81 16.28
C HIS A 160 -30.13 8.11 14.80
N ILE A 161 -30.44 7.15 13.92
CA ILE A 161 -30.30 7.31 12.46
C ILE A 161 -31.27 8.37 11.96
N ASP A 162 -32.54 8.33 12.39
CA ASP A 162 -33.57 9.28 11.99
C ASP A 162 -33.21 10.73 12.37
N ARG A 163 -32.68 10.95 13.59
CA ARG A 163 -32.16 12.26 14.01
C ARG A 163 -30.97 12.72 13.16
N ALA A 164 -30.06 11.81 12.81
CA ALA A 164 -28.91 12.16 11.97
C ALA A 164 -29.34 12.54 10.55
N LEU A 165 -30.32 11.83 9.98
CA LEU A 165 -30.89 12.13 8.66
C LEU A 165 -31.67 13.45 8.67
N ALA A 166 -32.46 13.71 9.71
CA ALA A 166 -33.18 14.97 9.87
C ALA A 166 -32.22 16.17 9.94
N TYR A 167 -31.13 16.07 10.70
CA TYR A 167 -30.08 17.10 10.77
C TYR A 167 -29.47 17.38 9.39
N HIS A 168 -29.16 16.35 8.61
CA HIS A 168 -28.62 16.51 7.25
C HIS A 168 -29.64 17.14 6.30
N ARG A 169 -30.92 16.76 6.39
CA ARG A 169 -31.99 17.35 5.57
C ARG A 169 -32.22 18.83 5.86
N ASP A 170 -32.21 19.21 7.14
CA ASP A 170 -32.43 20.61 7.54
C ASP A 170 -31.22 21.51 7.16
N TYR A 171 -30.01 20.94 7.11
CA TYR A 171 -28.83 21.62 6.56
C TYR A 171 -28.96 21.86 5.04
N ASP A 172 -29.47 20.87 4.30
CA ASP A 172 -29.61 20.93 2.84
C ASP A 172 -30.74 21.89 2.37
N HIS A 173 -31.78 22.09 3.20
CA HIS A 173 -32.87 23.05 2.95
C HIS A 173 -32.65 24.45 3.57
N GLY A 174 -31.53 24.66 4.26
CA GLY A 174 -31.19 25.92 4.95
C GLY A 174 -30.35 26.92 4.14
N LEU A 175 -30.24 26.73 2.81
CA LEU A 175 -29.62 27.63 1.83
C LEU A 175 -30.61 28.01 0.73
#